data_AF-A0A8G1Z8Z2-F1
#
_entry.id   AF-A0A8G1Z8Z2-F1
#
_cell.length_a   1.000
_cell.length_b   1.000
_cell.length_c   1.000
_cell.angle_alpha   90.00
_cell.angle_beta   90.00
_cell.angle_gamma   90.00
#
_symmetry.space_group_name_H-M   'P 1'
#
loop_
_entity.id
_entity.type
_entity.pdbx_description
1 polymer ?
#
loop_
_entity_poly.entity_id
_entity_poly.type
_entity_poly.pdbx_seq_one_letter_code
_entity_poly.pdbx_strand_id
1 'polypeptide(L)'
;MAETDLARRVDELERRLARLEAERRVDDDIAELRAMRDKMRGKADPVVDSFAGETMLEVAEAASRFGVLEDTIRFWARSYECGKKDVDTGRWLVAVERIKARINSRKRR
;
A
#
# COMPACT_ATOMS: atom_id res chain seq x y z
N MET A 1 -36.48 51.54 17.67
CA MET A 1 -36.30 50.99 16.30
C MET A 1 -34.83 50.73 15.96
N ALA A 2 -33.89 51.64 16.28
CA ALA A 2 -32.45 51.41 16.04
C ALA A 2 -31.81 50.32 16.93
N GLU A 3 -32.23 50.24 18.20
CA GLU A 3 -31.71 49.27 19.18
C GLU A 3 -32.05 47.81 18.82
N THR A 4 -33.22 47.59 18.24
CA THR A 4 -33.68 46.28 17.74
C THR A 4 -32.95 45.83 16.46
N ASP A 5 -32.47 46.76 15.65
CA ASP A 5 -31.65 46.45 14.46
C ASP A 5 -30.20 46.14 14.84
N LEU A 6 -29.67 46.83 15.86
CA LEU A 6 -28.33 46.54 16.39
C LEU A 6 -28.29 45.15 17.02
N ALA A 7 -29.29 44.79 17.82
CA ALA A 7 -29.39 43.46 18.44
C ALA A 7 -29.43 42.34 17.38
N ARG A 8 -30.26 42.48 16.34
CA ARG A 8 -30.31 41.49 15.24
C ARG A 8 -28.99 41.35 14.50
N ARG A 9 -28.23 42.46 14.36
CA ARG A 9 -26.93 42.44 13.68
C ARG A 9 -25.84 41.81 14.54
N VAL A 10 -25.91 41.95 15.87
CA VAL A 10 -25.02 41.24 16.78
C VAL A 10 -25.30 39.73 16.73
N ASP A 11 -26.56 39.31 16.81
CA ASP A 11 -26.93 37.89 16.71
C ASP A 11 -26.46 37.24 15.39
N GLU A 12 -26.56 37.98 14.27
CA GLU A 12 -26.07 37.53 12.97
C GLU A 12 -24.54 37.37 12.96
N LEU A 13 -23.81 38.31 13.55
CA LEU A 13 -22.35 38.26 13.64
C LEU A 13 -21.88 37.12 14.53
N GLU A 14 -22.55 36.85 15.66
CA GLU A 14 -22.24 35.74 16.55
C GLU A 14 -22.44 34.39 15.84
N ARG A 15 -23.53 34.22 15.10
CA ARG A 15 -23.77 33.00 14.29
C ARG A 15 -22.71 32.83 13.21
N ARG A 16 -22.31 33.92 12.57
CA ARG A 16 -21.27 33.89 11.53
C ARG A 16 -19.90 33.54 12.11
N LEU A 17 -19.57 34.06 13.30
CA LEU A 17 -18.35 33.74 14.02
C LEU A 17 -18.31 32.25 14.38
N ALA A 18 -19.39 31.72 14.97
CA ALA A 18 -19.48 30.30 15.33
C ALA A 18 -19.28 29.37 14.12
N ARG A 19 -19.79 29.76 12.95
CA ARG A 19 -19.59 29.00 11.70
C ARG A 19 -18.12 29.01 11.26
N LEU A 20 -17.45 30.16 11.31
CA LEU A 20 -16.04 30.27 10.95
C LEU A 20 -15.14 29.51 11.93
N GLU A 21 -15.47 29.48 13.21
CA GLU A 21 -14.75 28.69 14.21
C GLU A 21 -14.90 27.18 13.97
N ALA A 22 -16.09 26.73 13.59
CA ALA A 22 -16.32 25.34 13.21
C ALA A 22 -15.53 24.94 11.96
N GLU A 23 -15.47 25.82 10.95
CA GLU A 23 -14.68 25.60 9.73
C GLU A 23 -13.17 25.53 10.04
N ARG A 24 -12.65 26.45 10.87
CA ARG A 24 -11.26 26.43 11.31
C ARG A 24 -10.91 25.11 12.03
N ARG A 25 -11.81 24.60 12.85
CA ARG A 25 -11.60 23.32 13.56
C ARG A 25 -11.49 22.14 12.59
N VAL A 26 -12.29 22.13 11.52
CA VAL A 26 -12.20 21.09 10.48
C VAL A 26 -10.86 21.17 9.75
N ASP A 27 -10.36 22.39 9.48
CA ASP A 27 -9.03 22.57 8.86
C ASP A 27 -7.90 22.07 9.78
N ASP A 28 -7.99 22.32 11.09
CA ASP A 28 -7.04 21.82 12.09
C ASP A 28 -7.03 20.28 12.13
N ASP A 29 -8.21 19.64 12.14
CA ASP A 29 -8.35 18.18 12.12
C ASP A 29 -7.75 17.58 10.82
N ILE A 30 -7.97 18.24 9.67
CA ILE A 30 -7.38 17.82 8.38
C ILE A 30 -5.85 17.93 8.42
N ALA A 31 -5.30 18.99 9.01
CA ALA A 31 -3.87 19.18 9.15
C ALA A 31 -3.25 18.08 10.03
N GLU A 32 -3.89 17.73 11.13
CA GLU A 32 -3.45 16.65 12.02
C GLU A 32 -3.45 15.29 11.32
N LEU A 33 -4.53 14.95 10.60
CA LEU A 33 -4.63 13.71 9.83
C LEU A 33 -3.54 13.62 8.74
N ARG A 34 -3.21 14.74 8.08
CA ARG A 34 -2.10 14.80 7.11
C ARG A 34 -0.75 14.56 7.78
N ALA A 35 -0.50 15.19 8.93
CA ALA A 35 0.73 14.99 9.69
C ALA A 35 0.88 13.53 10.17
N MET A 36 -0.21 12.90 10.63
CA MET A 36 -0.22 11.49 10.98
C MET A 36 0.07 10.59 9.77
N ARG A 37 -0.57 10.84 8.63
CA ARG A 37 -0.32 10.11 7.38
C ARG A 37 1.15 10.21 6.96
N ASP A 38 1.72 11.41 6.99
CA ASP A 38 3.10 11.64 6.57
C ASP A 38 4.10 10.99 7.53
N LYS A 39 3.81 10.98 8.84
CA LYS A 39 4.56 10.22 9.85
C LYS A 39 4.49 8.70 9.63
N MET A 40 3.36 8.18 9.16
CA MET A 40 3.25 6.77 8.76
C MET A 40 4.02 6.48 7.47
N ARG A 41 3.98 7.40 6.48
CA ARG A 41 4.72 7.25 5.22
C ARG A 41 6.23 7.28 5.41
N GLY A 42 6.74 8.14 6.31
CA GLY A 42 8.16 8.21 6.65
C GLY A 42 8.69 7.02 7.46
N LYS A 43 7.81 6.14 7.95
CA LYS A 43 8.17 4.88 8.63
C LYS A 43 8.08 3.65 7.74
N ALA A 44 7.63 3.79 6.49
CA ALA A 44 7.81 2.73 5.52
C ALA A 44 9.29 2.75 5.12
N ASP A 45 10.07 1.81 5.63
CA ASP A 45 11.38 1.49 5.06
C ASP A 45 11.23 1.39 3.54
N PRO A 46 12.20 1.88 2.75
CA PRO A 46 12.15 1.68 1.30
C PRO A 46 11.92 0.20 1.07
N VAL A 47 10.83 -0.14 0.37
CA VAL A 47 10.56 -1.51 -0.04
C VAL A 47 11.65 -1.86 -1.03
N VAL A 48 12.79 -2.34 -0.52
CA VAL A 48 13.87 -2.86 -1.33
C VAL A 48 13.27 -4.05 -2.06
N ASP A 49 13.09 -3.93 -3.38
CA ASP A 49 12.64 -5.04 -4.20
C ASP A 49 13.69 -6.15 -4.08
N SER A 50 13.39 -7.17 -3.26
CA SER A 50 14.30 -8.27 -2.98
C SER A 50 14.63 -9.11 -4.21
N PHE A 51 13.93 -8.86 -5.33
CA PHE A 51 14.12 -9.51 -6.63
C PHE A 51 14.81 -8.59 -7.65
N ALA A 52 15.28 -7.40 -7.25
CA ALA A 52 15.99 -6.50 -8.14
C ALA A 52 17.22 -7.18 -8.75
N GLY A 53 17.29 -7.23 -10.07
CA GLY A 53 18.38 -7.89 -10.81
C GLY A 53 18.20 -9.40 -11.01
N GLU A 54 17.14 -10.02 -10.48
CA GLU A 54 16.84 -11.43 -10.73
C GLU A 54 16.05 -11.63 -12.03
N THR A 55 16.33 -12.72 -12.73
CA THR A 55 15.49 -13.15 -13.86
C THR A 55 14.19 -13.75 -13.32
N MET A 56 13.09 -13.10 -13.64
CA MET A 56 11.74 -13.49 -13.23
C MET A 56 10.99 -14.14 -14.38
N LEU A 57 10.29 -15.24 -14.11
CA LEU A 57 9.41 -15.91 -15.08
C LEU A 57 7.99 -16.01 -14.51
N GLU A 58 6.98 -16.04 -15.39
CA GLU A 58 5.64 -16.42 -14.97
C GLU A 58 5.61 -17.86 -14.47
N VAL A 59 4.72 -18.16 -13.51
CA VAL A 59 4.59 -19.51 -12.95
C VAL A 59 4.32 -20.56 -14.04
N ALA A 60 3.49 -20.25 -15.04
CA ALA A 60 3.18 -21.17 -16.14
C ALA A 60 4.43 -21.49 -16.98
N GLU A 61 5.24 -20.48 -17.28
CA GLU A 61 6.50 -20.66 -18.01
C GLU A 61 7.50 -21.46 -17.18
N ALA A 62 7.64 -21.13 -15.89
CA ALA A 62 8.50 -21.87 -14.98
C ALA A 62 8.07 -23.34 -14.84
N ALA A 63 6.76 -23.62 -14.80
CA ALA A 63 6.21 -24.96 -14.72
C ALA A 63 6.64 -25.81 -15.92
N SER A 64 6.45 -25.26 -17.12
CA SER A 64 6.88 -25.89 -18.37
C SER A 64 8.41 -26.10 -18.40
N ARG A 65 9.18 -25.06 -18.04
CA ARG A 65 10.64 -25.07 -18.10
C ARG A 65 11.30 -26.05 -17.13
N PHE A 66 10.75 -26.18 -15.92
CA PHE A 66 11.34 -27.01 -14.86
C PHE A 66 10.66 -28.37 -14.69
N GLY A 67 9.58 -28.65 -15.43
CA GLY A 67 8.84 -29.90 -15.33
C GLY A 67 8.18 -30.10 -13.96
N VAL A 68 7.71 -29.01 -13.34
CA VAL A 68 7.05 -29.02 -12.03
C VAL A 68 5.63 -28.49 -12.21
N LEU A 69 4.67 -29.06 -11.48
CA LEU A 69 3.27 -28.63 -11.52
C LEU A 69 3.14 -27.13 -11.19
N GLU A 70 2.28 -26.43 -11.93
CA GLU A 70 2.08 -24.98 -11.78
C GLU A 70 1.68 -24.62 -10.34
N ASP A 71 0.75 -25.35 -9.74
CA ASP A 71 0.31 -25.12 -8.36
C ASP A 71 1.43 -25.34 -7.33
N THR A 72 2.39 -26.23 -7.64
CA THR A 72 3.56 -26.44 -6.77
C THR A 72 4.50 -25.23 -6.83
N ILE A 73 4.76 -24.69 -8.04
CA ILE A 73 5.56 -23.48 -8.18
C ILE A 73 4.85 -22.28 -7.56
N ARG A 74 3.54 -22.15 -7.75
CA ARG A 74 2.73 -21.09 -7.14
C ARG A 74 2.76 -21.16 -5.62
N PHE A 75 2.66 -22.36 -5.06
CA PHE A 75 2.84 -22.59 -3.62
C PHE A 75 4.25 -22.15 -3.16
N TRP A 76 5.29 -22.53 -3.90
CA TRP A 76 6.65 -22.13 -3.53
C TRP A 76 6.87 -20.62 -3.60
N ALA A 77 6.36 -19.97 -4.64
CA ALA A 77 6.41 -18.52 -4.80
C ALA A 77 5.84 -17.79 -3.58
N ARG A 78 4.73 -18.31 -3.02
CA ARG A 78 4.06 -17.75 -1.85
C ARG A 78 4.78 -18.06 -0.53
N SER A 79 5.40 -19.23 -0.41
CA SER A 79 5.86 -19.76 0.88
C SER A 79 7.36 -19.74 1.12
N TYR A 80 8.19 -19.58 0.07
CA TYR A 80 9.65 -19.76 0.17
C TYR A 80 10.44 -18.59 -0.44
N GLU A 81 9.87 -17.38 -0.45
CA GLU A 81 10.54 -16.15 -0.91
C GLU A 81 11.18 -16.29 -2.30
N CYS A 82 10.60 -17.14 -3.17
CA CYS A 82 11.11 -17.40 -4.51
C CYS A 82 10.22 -16.83 -5.61
N GLY A 83 9.27 -15.97 -5.25
CA GLY A 83 8.43 -15.27 -6.19
C GLY A 83 7.64 -14.12 -5.57
N LYS A 84 7.03 -13.32 -6.43
CA LYS A 84 6.13 -12.22 -6.06
C LYS A 84 4.93 -12.19 -6.99
N LYS A 85 3.83 -11.60 -6.50
CA LYS A 85 2.70 -11.27 -7.36
C LYS A 85 3.01 -9.94 -8.05
N ASP A 86 2.99 -9.95 -9.37
CA ASP A 86 3.06 -8.72 -10.16
C ASP A 86 1.80 -7.89 -9.90
N VAL A 87 2.01 -6.61 -9.58
CA VAL A 87 0.94 -5.68 -9.20
C VAL A 87 0.17 -5.24 -10.44
N ASP A 88 0.83 -5.13 -11.60
CA ASP A 88 0.23 -4.61 -12.83
C ASP A 88 -0.60 -5.69 -13.54
N THR A 89 -0.07 -6.93 -13.59
CA THR A 89 -0.74 -8.04 -14.30
C THR A 89 -1.53 -8.97 -13.39
N GLY A 90 -1.30 -8.90 -12.07
CA GLY A 90 -1.88 -9.83 -11.10
C GLY A 90 -1.33 -11.27 -11.19
N ARG A 91 -0.37 -11.52 -12.08
CA ARG A 91 0.24 -12.84 -12.29
C ARG A 91 1.31 -13.10 -11.25
N TRP A 92 1.56 -14.38 -10.97
CA TRP A 92 2.69 -14.76 -10.13
C TRP A 92 3.95 -14.88 -10.97
N LEU A 93 5.01 -14.26 -10.48
CA LEU A 93 6.36 -14.33 -11.02
C LEU A 93 7.25 -15.08 -10.05
N VAL A 94 8.21 -15.84 -10.57
CA VAL A 94 9.19 -16.58 -9.79
C VAL A 94 10.60 -16.30 -10.24
N ALA A 95 11.52 -16.21 -9.28
CA ALA A 95 12.93 -16.05 -9.52
C ALA A 95 13.56 -17.37 -9.98
N VAL A 96 14.19 -17.35 -11.15
CA VAL A 96 14.76 -18.54 -11.80
C VAL A 96 15.76 -19.26 -10.89
N GLU A 97 16.74 -18.54 -10.35
CA GLU A 97 17.82 -19.16 -9.57
C GLU A 97 17.32 -19.69 -8.21
N ARG A 98 16.37 -18.99 -7.57
CA ARG A 98 15.74 -19.44 -6.32
C ARG A 98 14.93 -20.73 -6.52
N ILE A 99 14.16 -20.81 -7.61
CA ILE A 99 13.41 -22.02 -7.95
C ILE A 99 14.35 -23.20 -8.26
N LYS A 100 15.42 -22.97 -9.03
CA LYS A 100 16.44 -24.01 -9.29
C LYS A 100 17.06 -24.54 -8.00
N ALA A 101 17.47 -23.63 -7.10
CA ALA A 101 18.02 -24.01 -5.80
C ALA A 101 17.04 -24.86 -4.99
N ARG A 102 15.74 -24.50 -5.01
CA ARG A 102 14.68 -25.23 -4.32
C ARG A 102 14.50 -26.65 -4.86
N ILE A 103 14.42 -26.79 -6.19
CA ILE A 103 14.31 -28.10 -6.85
C ILE A 103 15.52 -28.98 -6.49
N ASN A 104 16.73 -28.43 -6.56
CA ASN A 104 17.96 -29.15 -6.23
C ASN A 104 18.02 -29.57 -4.76
N SER A 105 17.52 -28.74 -3.84
CA SER A 105 17.44 -29.08 -2.41
C SER A 105 16.52 -30.28 -2.11
N ARG A 106 15.48 -30.48 -2.93
CA ARG A 106 14.55 -31.61 -2.77
C ARG A 106 15.11 -32.92 -3.34
N LYS A 107 15.91 -32.87 -4.41
CA LYS A 107 16.55 -34.06 -5.01
C LYS A 107 17.62 -34.69 -4.11
N ARG A 108 18.14 -33.95 -3.14
CA ARG A 108 19.17 -34.43 -2.18
C ARG A 108 18.59 -35.14 -0.95
N ARG A 109 17.27 -35.16 -0.79
CA ARG A 109 16.55 -35.94 0.22
C ARG A 109 16.02 -37.21 -0.40
#